data_AF-A6DFS7-F1
#
_entry.id   AF-A6DFS7-F1
#
_cell.length_a   1.000
_cell.length_b   1.000
_cell.length_c   1.000
_cell.angle_alpha   90.00
_cell.angle_beta   90.00
_cell.angle_gamma   90.00
#
_symmetry.space_group_name_H-M   'P 1'
#
loop_
_entity.id
_entity.type
_entity.pdbx_description
1 polymer ?
#
loop_
_entity_poly.entity_id
_entity_poly.type
_entity_poly.pdbx_seq_one_letter_code
_entity_poly.pdbx_strand_id
1 'polypeptide(L)'
;MAKTKNNIFSVIFLTIFGMPFFAAGAFVIFMALKPLYHNHLASEWKEVPATLTEVSLDGRGDSVKLIAKYNYTYEGKNYSSGQVAFNMMTGNVSRYHQNFHDKLNKAKSNNESVPCYVNPSNPKEVILDRKNRTRMLVFMIPFGSVFVLVGGGLMCSGLFSSKARKKEKVLQEKAPDEPWKWNKDWQDSVILAKTSKGVWGLFGIAVFLNLFMVPFWAGVLNSDKKVPIFAYGIIGLFQLIAFGLVGTFIYHFIRSKKYGKVNFHMETFPAVIGGQCKGVIKVPVEVQAMDGFKLTLKNIHQYRTGSGKNSTTHRDVLWEDSKIIKAQHGSNFNTEIEVEFDIPSGGKISQSTGDSKYWVLTAVAETPGVDFKEEFRVPVFVTEDSQNKPIEEFEEKKLVESGYDLEGALPRYKIHMQKVGQGLLIIVPRMRRISTSLITFIVTCGIGVGIGFAISHKEYFVTFVVGIFFLVFFAIFYSATFIKREFALKGENLIVKQTHPLGTKVVECQRDDAKFDISWSAKTNDKTTSWNLSLKVNGKKITLVSNCKDKELLVALKHKLLNHGKAPDALEETD
;
A
#
# COMPACT_ATOMS: atom_id res chain seq x y z
N MET A 1 24.79 -7.65 -17.24
CA MET A 1 24.36 -6.72 -18.32
C MET A 1 22.84 -6.46 -18.41
N ALA A 2 21.94 -7.40 -18.10
CA ALA A 2 20.48 -7.20 -18.25
C ALA A 2 19.86 -6.10 -17.35
N LYS A 3 20.43 -5.87 -16.16
CA LYS A 3 19.96 -4.83 -15.21
C LYS A 3 20.18 -3.40 -15.74
N THR A 4 21.13 -3.17 -16.64
CA THR A 4 21.45 -1.83 -17.13
C THR A 4 20.47 -1.34 -18.19
N LYS A 5 20.00 -2.23 -19.08
CA LYS A 5 19.03 -1.91 -20.14
C LYS A 5 17.63 -1.56 -19.60
N ASN A 6 17.12 -2.31 -18.63
CA ASN A 6 15.79 -2.05 -18.05
C ASN A 6 15.70 -0.70 -17.30
N ASN A 7 16.83 -0.16 -16.87
CA ASN A 7 16.87 0.99 -15.95
C ASN A 7 17.05 2.35 -16.66
N ILE A 8 17.77 2.39 -17.80
CA ILE A 8 17.76 3.56 -18.69
C ILE A 8 16.37 3.73 -19.28
N PHE A 9 15.74 2.61 -19.65
CA PHE A 9 14.36 2.59 -20.13
C PHE A 9 13.40 3.17 -19.08
N SER A 10 13.52 2.81 -17.79
CA SER A 10 12.65 3.37 -16.74
C SER A 10 12.78 4.89 -16.56
N VAL A 11 13.99 5.45 -16.66
CA VAL A 11 14.22 6.91 -16.49
C VAL A 11 13.71 7.69 -17.70
N ILE A 12 14.05 7.21 -18.90
CA ILE A 12 13.58 7.79 -20.16
C ILE A 12 12.05 7.64 -20.24
N PHE A 13 11.51 6.50 -19.84
CA PHE A 13 10.09 6.24 -19.78
C PHE A 13 9.38 7.21 -18.84
N LEU A 14 9.83 7.41 -17.59
CA LEU A 14 9.16 8.35 -16.67
C LEU A 14 9.19 9.80 -17.19
N THR A 15 10.29 10.21 -17.82
CA THR A 15 10.45 11.57 -18.34
C THR A 15 9.60 11.80 -19.60
N ILE A 16 9.63 10.87 -20.56
CA ILE A 16 8.82 10.92 -21.79
C ILE A 16 7.34 10.72 -21.45
N PHE A 17 7.01 9.83 -20.51
CA PHE A 17 5.64 9.57 -20.10
C PHE A 17 5.04 10.77 -19.37
N GLY A 18 5.80 11.50 -18.54
CA GLY A 18 5.32 12.70 -17.85
C GLY A 18 5.07 13.90 -18.77
N MET A 19 5.78 14.00 -19.89
CA MET A 19 5.74 15.15 -20.81
C MET A 19 4.35 15.42 -21.42
N PRO A 20 3.62 14.43 -21.98
CA PRO A 20 2.25 14.63 -22.46
C PRO A 20 1.30 15.15 -21.38
N PHE A 21 1.40 14.65 -20.15
CA PHE A 21 0.55 15.11 -19.05
C PHE A 21 0.87 16.56 -18.67
N PHE A 22 2.15 16.92 -18.58
CA PHE A 22 2.56 18.30 -18.32
C PHE A 22 2.07 19.25 -19.43
N ALA A 23 2.27 18.88 -20.69
CA ALA A 23 1.86 19.68 -21.85
C ALA A 23 0.33 19.85 -21.91
N ALA A 24 -0.44 18.77 -21.72
CA ALA A 24 -1.89 18.83 -21.69
C ALA A 24 -2.41 19.70 -20.53
N GLY A 25 -1.84 19.54 -19.33
CA GLY A 25 -2.19 20.37 -18.17
C GLY A 25 -1.89 21.85 -18.41
N ALA A 26 -0.70 22.16 -18.91
CA ALA A 26 -0.29 23.54 -19.22
C ALA A 26 -1.19 24.16 -20.30
N PHE A 27 -1.57 23.37 -21.32
CA PHE A 27 -2.49 23.80 -22.36
C PHE A 27 -3.90 24.12 -21.81
N VAL A 28 -4.43 23.27 -20.92
CA VAL A 28 -5.72 23.51 -20.25
C VAL A 28 -5.68 24.77 -19.38
N ILE A 29 -4.60 24.99 -18.62
CA ILE A 29 -4.42 26.22 -17.83
C ILE A 29 -4.32 27.43 -18.75
N PHE A 30 -3.55 27.35 -19.84
CA PHE A 30 -3.45 28.42 -20.83
C PHE A 30 -4.81 28.78 -21.44
N MET A 31 -5.62 27.77 -21.79
CA MET A 31 -6.99 27.99 -22.26
C MET A 31 -7.89 28.65 -21.21
N ALA A 32 -7.66 28.41 -19.92
CA ALA A 32 -8.37 29.05 -18.83
C ALA A 32 -7.90 30.50 -18.56
N LEU A 33 -6.60 30.78 -18.73
CA LEU A 33 -6.02 32.11 -18.50
C LEU A 33 -6.33 33.11 -19.63
N LYS A 34 -6.43 32.64 -20.89
CA LYS A 34 -6.70 33.52 -22.03
C LYS A 34 -7.97 34.38 -21.86
N PRO A 35 -9.14 33.83 -21.45
CA PRO A 35 -10.34 34.63 -21.20
C PRO A 35 -10.22 35.60 -20.03
N LEU A 36 -9.45 35.26 -18.98
CA LEU A 36 -9.20 36.17 -17.86
C LEU A 36 -8.48 37.43 -18.30
N TYR A 37 -7.46 37.26 -19.14
CA TYR A 37 -6.73 38.38 -19.73
C TYR A 37 -7.64 39.29 -20.56
N HIS A 38 -8.45 38.71 -21.45
CA HIS A 38 -9.35 39.50 -22.31
C HIS A 38 -10.51 40.15 -21.52
N ASN A 39 -11.04 39.48 -20.49
CA ASN A 39 -12.07 40.07 -19.63
C ASN A 39 -11.52 41.18 -18.71
N HIS A 40 -10.24 41.11 -18.33
CA HIS A 40 -9.58 42.22 -17.65
C HIS A 40 -9.42 43.42 -18.59
N LEU A 41 -8.99 43.22 -19.82
CA LEU A 41 -8.95 44.29 -20.84
C LEU A 41 -10.33 44.88 -21.11
N ALA A 42 -11.36 44.04 -21.18
CA ALA A 42 -12.74 44.49 -21.36
C ALA A 42 -13.35 45.16 -20.13
N SER A 43 -12.65 45.17 -19.00
CA SER A 43 -13.13 45.88 -17.81
C SER A 43 -13.10 47.41 -18.00
N GLU A 44 -12.28 47.89 -18.92
CA GLU A 44 -12.10 49.31 -19.26
C GLU A 44 -12.83 49.70 -20.56
N TRP A 45 -13.56 48.77 -21.19
CA TRP A 45 -14.26 49.04 -22.44
C TRP A 45 -15.50 49.90 -22.22
N LYS A 46 -15.79 50.77 -23.20
CA LYS A 46 -16.91 51.71 -23.13
C LYS A 46 -18.22 51.01 -23.50
N GLU A 47 -19.26 51.28 -22.72
CA GLU A 47 -20.62 50.78 -22.95
C GLU A 47 -21.34 51.65 -23.99
N VAL A 48 -21.89 51.02 -25.02
CA VAL A 48 -22.56 51.67 -26.16
C VAL A 48 -23.84 50.91 -26.50
N PRO A 49 -24.95 51.59 -26.87
CA PRO A 49 -26.15 50.91 -27.30
C PRO A 49 -25.96 50.20 -28.65
N ALA A 50 -26.40 48.95 -28.73
CA ALA A 50 -26.40 48.13 -29.94
C ALA A 50 -27.81 47.65 -30.29
N THR A 51 -28.10 47.57 -31.58
CA THR A 51 -29.38 47.07 -32.11
C THR A 51 -29.19 45.67 -32.65
N LEU A 52 -29.95 44.71 -32.10
CA LEU A 52 -29.90 43.30 -32.48
C LEU A 52 -30.58 43.06 -33.84
N THR A 53 -29.88 42.41 -34.77
CA THR A 53 -30.40 42.03 -36.09
C THR A 53 -30.78 40.55 -36.15
N GLU A 54 -30.02 39.68 -35.50
CA GLU A 54 -30.23 38.24 -35.46
C GLU A 54 -29.97 37.69 -34.05
N VAL A 55 -30.81 36.78 -33.57
CA VAL A 55 -30.64 36.04 -32.32
C VAL A 55 -31.16 34.62 -32.57
N SER A 56 -30.32 33.61 -32.43
CA SER A 56 -30.68 32.21 -32.66
C SER A 56 -29.85 31.26 -31.78
N LEU A 57 -30.34 30.03 -31.63
CA LEU A 57 -29.63 28.94 -30.97
C LEU A 57 -29.28 27.88 -32.02
N ASP A 58 -28.02 27.48 -32.08
CA ASP A 58 -27.50 26.44 -32.97
C ASP A 58 -27.03 25.24 -32.14
N GLY A 59 -27.57 24.05 -32.41
CA GLY A 59 -27.21 22.79 -31.74
C GLY A 59 -28.39 21.92 -31.28
N ARG A 60 -28.08 20.67 -30.89
CA ARG A 60 -29.06 19.67 -30.40
C ARG A 60 -28.59 19.06 -29.06
N GLY A 61 -29.51 18.84 -28.13
CA GLY A 61 -29.20 18.24 -26.83
C GLY A 61 -28.43 19.16 -25.88
N ASP A 62 -27.35 18.66 -25.26
CA ASP A 62 -26.57 19.40 -24.24
C ASP A 62 -25.50 20.35 -24.84
N SER A 63 -25.42 20.45 -26.17
CA SER A 63 -24.45 21.28 -26.90
C SER A 63 -25.13 22.34 -27.74
N VAL A 64 -25.63 23.39 -27.08
CA VAL A 64 -26.30 24.54 -27.72
C VAL A 64 -25.38 25.76 -27.71
N LYS A 65 -25.27 26.45 -28.85
CA LYS A 65 -24.51 27.68 -29.06
C LYS A 65 -25.46 28.84 -29.35
N LEU A 66 -25.30 29.95 -28.66
CA LEU A 66 -26.04 31.19 -28.95
C LEU A 66 -25.32 31.99 -30.05
N ILE A 67 -26.06 32.36 -31.08
CA ILE A 67 -25.62 33.24 -32.17
C ILE A 67 -26.41 34.54 -32.05
N ALA A 68 -25.72 35.68 -32.01
CA ALA A 68 -26.36 36.98 -32.09
C ALA A 68 -25.58 37.89 -33.03
N LYS A 69 -26.27 38.65 -33.89
CA LYS A 69 -25.69 39.70 -34.73
C LYS A 69 -26.30 41.03 -34.35
N TYR A 70 -25.50 42.08 -34.37
CA TYR A 70 -25.92 43.41 -33.95
C TYR A 70 -25.10 44.51 -34.62
N ASN A 71 -25.71 45.69 -34.70
CA ASN A 71 -25.09 46.91 -35.20
C ASN A 71 -24.95 47.92 -34.07
N TYR A 72 -23.88 48.69 -34.08
CA TYR A 72 -23.59 49.72 -33.08
C TYR A 72 -22.85 50.88 -33.73
N THR A 73 -22.99 52.06 -33.12
CA THR A 73 -22.32 53.28 -33.58
C THR A 73 -21.30 53.71 -32.53
N TYR A 74 -20.03 53.77 -32.91
CA TYR A 74 -18.94 54.23 -32.05
C TYR A 74 -18.23 55.40 -32.74
N GLU A 75 -18.12 56.54 -32.06
CA GLU A 75 -17.48 57.76 -32.58
C GLU A 75 -17.99 58.17 -33.98
N GLY A 76 -19.31 58.08 -34.20
CA GLY A 76 -19.97 58.46 -35.45
C GLY A 76 -19.81 57.47 -36.61
N LYS A 77 -19.14 56.33 -36.41
CA LYS A 77 -19.01 55.26 -37.41
C LYS A 77 -19.87 54.06 -37.04
N ASN A 78 -20.52 53.48 -38.04
CA ASN A 78 -21.36 52.29 -37.88
C ASN A 78 -20.54 51.02 -38.04
N TYR A 79 -20.72 50.09 -37.11
CA TYR A 79 -20.06 48.80 -37.08
C TYR A 79 -21.10 47.68 -36.92
N SER A 80 -20.70 46.46 -37.29
CA SER A 80 -21.50 45.25 -37.12
C SER A 80 -20.62 44.15 -36.51
N SER A 81 -21.18 43.36 -35.60
CA SER A 81 -20.48 42.23 -34.98
C SER A 81 -21.44 41.08 -34.67
N GLY A 82 -20.88 39.87 -34.63
CA GLY A 82 -21.54 38.65 -34.18
C GLY A 82 -20.98 38.11 -32.86
N GLN A 83 -20.08 38.86 -32.22
CA GLN A 83 -19.34 38.37 -31.07
C GLN A 83 -20.13 38.61 -29.78
N VAL A 84 -20.53 37.53 -29.12
CA VAL A 84 -21.34 37.61 -27.89
C VAL A 84 -20.44 37.74 -26.65
N ALA A 85 -19.36 36.96 -26.57
CA ALA A 85 -18.37 36.95 -25.49
C ALA A 85 -17.01 36.40 -25.97
N PHE A 86 -15.93 36.61 -25.21
CA PHE A 86 -14.55 36.23 -25.58
C PHE A 86 -14.24 34.74 -25.69
N ASN A 87 -15.12 33.86 -25.19
CA ASN A 87 -14.90 32.42 -25.32
C ASN A 87 -16.23 31.67 -25.25
N MET A 88 -16.73 31.25 -26.41
CA MET A 88 -17.99 30.52 -26.52
C MET A 88 -17.70 29.07 -26.92
N MET A 89 -17.09 28.31 -26.00
CA MET A 89 -17.01 26.85 -26.18
C MET A 89 -18.40 26.23 -26.02
N THR A 90 -18.74 25.31 -26.91
CA THR A 90 -19.92 24.46 -26.83
C THR A 90 -19.76 23.47 -25.68
N GLY A 91 -20.71 23.46 -24.73
CA GLY A 91 -20.79 22.42 -23.69
C GLY A 91 -21.61 22.83 -22.47
N ASN A 92 -22.35 21.86 -21.90
CA ASN A 92 -23.06 21.74 -20.61
C ASN A 92 -23.69 22.98 -19.95
N VAL A 93 -23.87 24.07 -20.69
CA VAL A 93 -24.29 25.36 -20.12
C VAL A 93 -25.45 25.91 -20.92
N SER A 94 -26.31 24.98 -21.31
CA SER A 94 -27.54 25.19 -22.04
C SER A 94 -28.37 26.32 -21.43
N ARG A 95 -28.44 26.43 -20.10
CA ARG A 95 -29.29 27.41 -19.41
C ARG A 95 -28.81 28.86 -19.47
N TYR A 96 -27.49 29.11 -19.43
CA TYR A 96 -26.98 30.47 -19.65
C TYR A 96 -27.26 30.89 -21.09
N HIS A 97 -27.02 29.99 -22.05
CA HIS A 97 -27.31 30.27 -23.45
C HIS A 97 -28.81 30.51 -23.69
N GLN A 98 -29.68 29.73 -23.05
CA GLN A 98 -31.14 29.92 -23.09
C GLN A 98 -31.56 31.23 -22.40
N ASN A 99 -31.16 31.49 -21.16
CA ASN A 99 -31.54 32.72 -20.45
C ASN A 99 -31.04 33.98 -21.16
N PHE A 100 -29.81 33.95 -21.69
CA PHE A 100 -29.26 35.08 -22.43
C PHE A 100 -29.89 35.21 -23.81
N HIS A 101 -30.18 34.09 -24.48
CA HIS A 101 -31.00 34.08 -25.69
C HIS A 101 -32.35 34.74 -25.43
N ASP A 102 -33.08 34.33 -24.40
CA ASP A 102 -34.41 34.85 -24.09
C ASP A 102 -34.36 36.34 -23.76
N LYS A 103 -33.32 36.79 -23.05
CA LYS A 103 -33.07 38.21 -22.80
C LYS A 103 -32.83 39.00 -24.09
N LEU A 104 -31.95 38.51 -24.97
CA LEU A 104 -31.64 39.17 -26.24
C LEU A 104 -32.83 39.13 -27.19
N ASN A 105 -33.55 38.01 -27.25
CA ASN A 105 -34.70 37.84 -28.12
C ASN A 105 -35.87 38.73 -27.68
N LYS A 106 -36.07 38.92 -26.36
CA LYS A 106 -37.03 39.89 -25.82
C LYS A 106 -36.65 41.33 -26.16
N ALA A 107 -35.37 41.70 -26.04
CA ALA A 107 -34.91 43.03 -26.41
C ALA A 107 -35.11 43.28 -27.93
N LYS A 108 -34.82 42.27 -28.76
CA LYS A 108 -35.05 42.31 -30.20
C LYS A 108 -36.54 42.47 -30.54
N SER A 109 -37.43 41.70 -29.91
CA SER A 109 -38.87 41.77 -30.20
C SER A 109 -39.48 43.11 -29.79
N ASN A 110 -38.90 43.77 -28.79
CA ASN A 110 -39.34 45.07 -28.30
C ASN A 110 -38.68 46.26 -29.01
N ASN A 111 -37.81 46.03 -30.00
CA ASN A 111 -36.95 47.06 -30.61
C ASN A 111 -36.12 47.87 -29.58
N GLU A 112 -35.73 47.23 -28.49
CA GLU A 112 -34.89 47.82 -27.45
C GLU A 112 -33.40 47.65 -27.79
N SER A 113 -32.61 48.68 -27.53
CA SER A 113 -31.15 48.58 -27.64
C SER A 113 -30.56 47.80 -26.46
N VAL A 114 -29.55 46.98 -26.71
CA VAL A 114 -28.79 46.25 -25.70
C VAL A 114 -27.40 46.86 -25.53
N PRO A 115 -26.84 46.89 -24.31
CA PRO A 115 -25.49 47.39 -24.13
C PRO A 115 -24.47 46.44 -24.77
N CYS A 116 -23.59 47.00 -25.60
CA CYS A 116 -22.36 46.35 -26.05
C CYS A 116 -21.14 47.08 -25.48
N TYR A 117 -20.05 46.35 -25.28
CA TYR A 117 -18.80 46.91 -24.76
C TYR A 117 -17.79 46.94 -25.90
N VAL A 118 -17.33 48.14 -26.28
CA VAL A 118 -16.45 48.38 -27.42
C VAL A 118 -15.04 48.68 -26.91
N ASN A 119 -14.04 48.04 -27.50
CA ASN A 119 -12.63 48.33 -27.24
C ASN A 119 -12.26 49.71 -27.82
N PRO A 120 -11.86 50.71 -27.00
CA PRO A 120 -11.51 52.04 -27.49
C PRO A 120 -10.27 52.04 -28.41
N SER A 121 -9.36 51.10 -28.22
CA SER A 121 -8.14 50.98 -29.03
C SER A 121 -8.36 50.24 -30.35
N ASN A 122 -9.42 49.45 -30.46
CA ASN A 122 -9.79 48.73 -31.67
C ASN A 122 -11.32 48.54 -31.74
N PRO A 123 -12.06 49.51 -32.33
CA PRO A 123 -13.52 49.49 -32.34
C PRO A 123 -14.18 48.28 -32.99
N LYS A 124 -13.43 47.42 -33.72
CA LYS A 124 -13.94 46.16 -34.27
C LYS A 124 -14.08 45.05 -33.22
N GLU A 125 -13.43 45.18 -32.08
CA GLU A 125 -13.49 44.23 -30.98
C GLU A 125 -14.59 44.66 -29.99
N VAL A 126 -15.66 43.86 -29.93
CA VAL A 126 -16.88 44.20 -29.18
C VAL A 126 -17.52 42.93 -28.62
N ILE A 127 -18.13 43.04 -27.44
CA ILE A 127 -18.85 41.93 -26.78
C ILE A 127 -20.17 42.40 -26.18
N LEU A 128 -21.14 41.49 -26.03
CA LEU A 128 -22.45 41.77 -25.39
C LEU A 128 -22.47 41.37 -23.90
N ASP A 129 -21.73 40.34 -23.51
CA ASP A 129 -21.60 39.97 -22.09
C ASP A 129 -20.15 40.03 -21.61
N ARG A 130 -19.91 40.98 -20.70
CA ARG A 130 -18.66 41.16 -19.96
C ARG A 130 -18.59 40.27 -18.71
N LYS A 131 -19.71 39.68 -18.27
CA LYS A 131 -19.72 38.83 -17.07
C LYS A 131 -18.88 37.58 -17.32
N ASN A 132 -17.65 37.67 -16.84
CA ASN A 132 -16.66 36.62 -16.88
C ASN A 132 -17.28 35.34 -16.29
N ARG A 133 -17.26 34.26 -17.07
CA ARG A 133 -17.94 33.01 -16.71
C ARG A 133 -17.06 32.21 -15.75
N THR A 134 -16.84 32.77 -14.55
CA THR A 134 -15.90 32.30 -13.52
C THR A 134 -16.10 30.83 -13.14
N ARG A 135 -17.33 30.32 -13.32
CA ARG A 135 -17.68 28.92 -13.06
C ARG A 135 -16.86 27.91 -13.89
N MET A 136 -16.42 28.29 -15.10
CA MET A 136 -15.54 27.43 -15.94
C MET A 136 -14.09 27.39 -15.43
N LEU A 137 -13.61 28.45 -14.79
CA LEU A 137 -12.25 28.55 -14.27
C LEU A 137 -12.02 27.63 -13.07
N VAL A 138 -13.03 27.51 -12.21
CA VAL A 138 -13.05 26.56 -11.09
C VAL A 138 -12.95 25.11 -11.57
N PHE A 139 -13.36 24.81 -12.81
CA PHE A 139 -13.20 23.48 -13.40
C PHE A 139 -11.81 23.29 -14.02
N MET A 140 -11.35 24.23 -14.86
CA MET A 140 -10.15 24.05 -15.67
C MET A 140 -8.84 24.25 -14.91
N ILE A 141 -8.78 25.21 -13.96
CA ILE A 141 -7.53 25.52 -13.25
C ILE A 141 -7.13 24.37 -12.31
N PRO A 142 -8.00 23.86 -11.40
CA PRO A 142 -7.70 22.69 -10.59
C PRO A 142 -7.33 21.47 -11.44
N PHE A 143 -8.11 21.20 -12.48
CA PHE A 143 -7.90 20.07 -13.38
C PHE A 143 -6.56 20.17 -14.12
N GLY A 144 -6.24 21.32 -14.73
CA GLY A 144 -4.96 21.51 -15.41
C GLY A 144 -3.77 21.47 -14.46
N SER A 145 -3.91 22.02 -13.25
CA SER A 145 -2.86 22.04 -12.23
C SER A 145 -2.46 20.64 -11.79
N VAL A 146 -3.43 19.73 -11.66
CA VAL A 146 -3.18 18.30 -11.40
C VAL A 146 -2.22 17.70 -12.44
N PHE A 147 -2.52 17.89 -13.72
CA PHE A 147 -1.74 17.32 -14.82
C PHE A 147 -0.33 17.90 -14.90
N VAL A 148 -0.19 19.21 -14.65
CA VAL A 148 1.12 19.89 -14.56
C VAL A 148 1.95 19.34 -13.40
N LEU A 149 1.36 19.22 -12.20
CA LEU A 149 2.08 18.74 -11.01
C LEU A 149 2.53 17.28 -11.16
N VAL A 150 1.66 16.41 -11.68
CA VAL A 150 2.01 14.99 -11.91
C VAL A 150 3.07 14.87 -13.01
N GLY A 151 2.86 15.50 -14.16
CA GLY A 151 3.80 15.45 -15.28
C GLY A 151 5.18 16.01 -14.90
N GLY A 152 5.20 17.18 -14.26
CA GLY A 152 6.43 17.83 -13.78
C GLY A 152 7.14 17.01 -12.69
N GLY A 153 6.38 16.43 -11.75
CA GLY A 153 6.93 15.55 -10.71
C GLY A 153 7.57 14.29 -11.28
N LEU A 154 6.92 13.63 -12.24
CA LEU A 154 7.47 12.47 -12.95
C LEU A 154 8.78 12.83 -13.69
N MET A 155 8.80 13.94 -14.41
CA MET A 155 9.99 14.43 -15.11
C MET A 155 11.14 14.75 -14.15
N CYS A 156 10.88 15.49 -13.07
CA CYS A 156 11.90 15.81 -12.07
C CYS A 156 12.46 14.54 -11.41
N SER A 157 11.60 13.59 -11.03
CA SER A 157 12.03 12.34 -10.40
C SER A 157 12.93 11.50 -11.33
N GLY A 158 12.64 11.45 -12.64
CA GLY A 158 13.50 10.81 -13.64
C GLY A 158 14.88 11.45 -13.72
N LEU A 159 14.94 12.78 -13.81
CA LEU A 159 16.19 13.52 -13.92
C LEU A 159 17.08 13.39 -12.67
N PHE A 160 16.50 13.56 -11.47
CA PHE A 160 17.26 13.46 -10.21
C PHE A 160 17.71 12.03 -9.89
N SER A 161 16.88 11.02 -10.19
CA SER A 161 17.25 9.62 -9.99
C SER A 161 18.38 9.17 -10.93
N SER A 162 18.42 9.69 -12.15
CA SER A 162 19.49 9.43 -13.12
C SER A 162 20.86 9.89 -12.61
N LYS A 163 20.95 11.14 -12.12
CA LYS A 163 22.19 11.71 -11.57
C LYS A 163 22.68 10.94 -10.34
N ALA A 164 21.77 10.64 -9.40
CA ALA A 164 22.10 9.91 -8.18
C ALA A 164 22.64 8.50 -8.45
N ARG A 165 22.09 7.82 -9.47
CA ARG A 165 22.46 6.45 -9.87
C ARG A 165 23.75 6.39 -10.68
N LYS A 166 24.06 7.41 -11.49
CA LYS A 166 25.37 7.51 -12.17
C LYS A 166 26.51 7.58 -11.14
N LYS A 167 26.32 8.37 -10.08
CA LYS A 167 27.28 8.45 -8.96
C LYS A 167 27.46 7.12 -8.24
N GLU A 168 26.38 6.36 -8.05
CA GLU A 168 26.42 5.05 -7.38
C GLU A 168 27.16 3.99 -8.21
N LYS A 169 26.96 3.95 -9.53
CA LYS A 169 27.71 3.04 -10.41
C LYS A 169 29.22 3.27 -10.37
N VAL A 170 29.64 4.53 -10.39
CA VAL A 170 31.07 4.87 -10.30
C VAL A 170 31.67 4.41 -8.98
N LEU A 171 30.90 4.37 -7.89
CA LEU A 171 31.36 3.85 -6.60
C LEU A 171 31.35 2.31 -6.58
N GLN A 172 30.37 1.66 -7.22
CA GLN A 172 30.32 0.20 -7.40
C GLN A 172 31.52 -0.34 -8.16
N GLU A 173 31.95 0.36 -9.21
CA GLU A 173 33.12 0.00 -10.02
C GLU A 173 34.44 0.11 -9.24
N LYS A 174 34.49 0.92 -8.17
CA LYS A 174 35.69 1.12 -7.37
C LYS A 174 35.92 0.05 -6.29
N ALA A 175 34.87 -0.61 -5.80
CA ALA A 175 34.96 -1.62 -4.75
C ALA A 175 33.84 -2.68 -4.92
N PRO A 176 33.97 -3.61 -5.88
CA PRO A 176 32.91 -4.56 -6.22
C PRO A 176 32.61 -5.59 -5.12
N ASP A 177 33.64 -6.03 -4.38
CA ASP A 177 33.54 -7.12 -3.39
C ASP A 177 33.10 -6.65 -1.99
N GLU A 178 33.02 -5.33 -1.79
CA GLU A 178 32.60 -4.72 -0.52
C GLU A 178 31.35 -3.86 -0.75
N PRO A 179 30.20 -4.48 -1.07
CA PRO A 179 28.98 -3.77 -1.45
C PRO A 179 28.49 -2.78 -0.40
N TRP A 180 28.93 -2.93 0.85
CA TRP A 180 28.59 -2.03 1.93
C TRP A 180 29.36 -0.70 1.92
N LYS A 181 30.56 -0.62 1.31
CA LYS A 181 31.36 0.62 1.30
C LYS A 181 30.82 1.70 0.37
N TRP A 182 30.08 1.33 -0.66
CA TRP A 182 29.48 2.28 -1.60
C TRP A 182 27.96 2.44 -1.44
N ASN A 183 27.35 1.69 -0.52
CA ASN A 183 25.93 1.86 -0.21
C ASN A 183 25.73 3.11 0.65
N LYS A 184 25.03 4.12 0.11
CA LYS A 184 24.79 5.40 0.80
C LYS A 184 23.97 5.26 2.08
N ASP A 185 23.20 4.18 2.22
CA ASP A 185 22.38 3.94 3.40
C ASP A 185 23.22 3.37 4.57
N TRP A 186 24.47 2.98 4.32
CA TRP A 186 25.40 2.38 5.28
C TRP A 186 26.71 3.19 5.33
N GLN A 187 26.77 4.21 6.20
CA GLN A 187 27.99 5.02 6.41
C GLN A 187 28.51 4.80 7.82
N ASP A 188 29.78 4.41 7.95
CA ASP A 188 30.53 4.36 9.22
C ASP A 188 29.77 3.69 10.38
N SER A 189 29.29 2.46 10.15
CA SER A 189 28.46 1.63 11.06
C SER A 189 27.12 2.23 11.53
N VAL A 190 26.75 3.42 11.03
CA VAL A 190 25.46 4.06 11.30
C VAL A 190 24.47 3.73 10.19
N ILE A 191 23.42 3.01 10.54
CA ILE A 191 22.30 2.70 9.64
C ILE A 191 21.18 3.68 9.93
N LEU A 192 20.87 4.53 8.95
CA LEU A 192 19.74 5.44 9.06
C LEU A 192 18.44 4.65 9.03
N ALA A 193 17.48 5.01 9.90
CA ALA A 193 16.12 4.52 9.74
C ALA A 193 15.65 4.84 8.32
N LYS A 194 14.98 3.86 7.71
CA LYS A 194 14.43 3.96 6.36
C LYS A 194 13.40 5.08 6.35
N THR A 195 13.88 6.28 6.05
CA THR A 195 13.05 7.46 5.92
C THR A 195 12.06 7.16 4.82
N SER A 196 10.76 7.25 5.13
CA SER A 196 9.72 7.05 4.14
C SER A 196 9.74 8.23 3.16
N LYS A 197 10.66 8.23 2.19
CA LYS A 197 10.58 9.09 0.99
C LYS A 197 9.20 8.94 0.33
N GLY A 198 8.52 7.81 0.56
CA GLY A 198 7.14 7.57 0.21
C GLY A 198 6.09 8.46 0.89
N VAL A 199 6.36 9.13 2.01
CA VAL A 199 5.39 10.03 2.66
C VAL A 199 5.13 11.29 1.84
N TRP A 200 6.17 11.88 1.24
CA TRP A 200 5.98 12.98 0.29
C TRP A 200 5.33 12.51 -1.02
N GLY A 201 5.56 11.26 -1.42
CA GLY A 201 4.81 10.63 -2.51
C GLY A 201 3.32 10.48 -2.16
N LEU A 202 3.00 10.01 -0.96
CA LEU A 202 1.64 9.88 -0.42
C LEU A 202 0.94 11.24 -0.35
N PHE A 203 1.64 12.28 0.10
CA PHE A 203 1.15 13.66 0.07
C PHE A 203 0.77 14.09 -1.35
N GLY A 204 1.66 13.88 -2.32
CA GLY A 204 1.39 14.21 -3.72
C GLY A 204 0.16 13.49 -4.27
N ILE A 205 0.00 12.19 -3.95
CA ILE A 205 -1.19 11.40 -4.33
C ILE A 205 -2.45 11.92 -3.63
N ALA A 206 -2.37 12.27 -2.35
CA ALA A 206 -3.50 12.80 -1.59
C ALA A 206 -3.97 14.14 -2.16
N VAL A 207 -3.05 15.07 -2.43
CA VAL A 207 -3.35 16.36 -3.06
C VAL A 207 -3.95 16.15 -4.45
N PHE A 208 -3.36 15.27 -5.26
CA PHE A 208 -3.85 14.92 -6.58
C PHE A 208 -5.31 14.45 -6.54
N LEU A 209 -5.63 13.46 -5.70
CA LEU A 209 -6.98 12.91 -5.62
C LEU A 209 -7.99 13.95 -5.14
N ASN A 210 -7.63 14.78 -4.17
CA ASN A 210 -8.51 15.85 -3.69
C ASN A 210 -8.78 16.90 -4.77
N LEU A 211 -7.74 17.34 -5.49
CA LEU A 211 -7.89 18.33 -6.55
C LEU A 211 -8.64 17.75 -7.76
N PHE A 212 -8.44 16.47 -8.06
CA PHE A 212 -9.18 15.73 -9.08
C PHE A 212 -10.68 15.63 -8.77
N MET A 213 -11.09 15.58 -7.50
CA MET A 213 -12.51 15.53 -7.11
C MET A 213 -13.24 16.87 -7.25
N VAL A 214 -12.53 18.00 -7.29
CA VAL A 214 -13.14 19.35 -7.37
C VAL A 214 -14.05 19.52 -8.59
N PRO A 215 -13.63 19.15 -9.82
CA PRO A 215 -14.51 19.14 -10.99
C PRO A 215 -15.81 18.34 -10.84
N PHE A 216 -15.79 17.21 -10.12
CA PHE A 216 -16.96 16.35 -9.94
C PHE A 216 -17.96 16.98 -8.97
N TRP A 217 -17.47 17.49 -7.83
CA TRP A 217 -18.31 18.25 -6.91
C TRP A 217 -18.86 19.51 -7.56
N ALA A 218 -18.03 20.28 -8.27
CA ALA A 218 -18.47 21.45 -9.02
C ALA A 218 -19.53 21.07 -10.07
N GLY A 219 -19.33 19.97 -10.80
CA GLY A 219 -20.27 19.49 -11.81
C GLY A 219 -21.63 19.10 -11.25
N VAL A 220 -21.66 18.41 -10.10
CA VAL A 220 -22.90 17.99 -9.46
C VAL A 220 -23.60 19.15 -8.74
N LEU A 221 -22.87 19.98 -7.99
CA LEU A 221 -23.43 21.12 -7.24
C LEU A 221 -23.91 22.25 -8.15
N ASN A 222 -23.34 22.39 -9.35
CA ASN A 222 -23.77 23.39 -10.33
C ASN A 222 -24.63 22.80 -11.46
N SER A 223 -25.08 21.54 -11.33
CA SER A 223 -25.94 20.93 -12.35
C SER A 223 -27.35 21.50 -12.28
N ASP A 224 -27.87 21.94 -13.44
CA ASP A 224 -29.26 22.36 -13.57
C ASP A 224 -30.24 21.16 -13.66
N LYS A 225 -29.72 19.94 -13.83
CA LYS A 225 -30.52 18.70 -13.87
C LYS A 225 -30.59 18.07 -12.48
N LYS A 226 -31.70 17.39 -12.16
CA LYS A 226 -31.79 16.55 -10.95
C LYS A 226 -30.75 15.43 -11.06
N VAL A 227 -29.63 15.58 -10.36
CA VAL A 227 -28.62 14.54 -10.23
C VAL A 227 -29.17 13.48 -9.27
N PRO A 228 -29.15 12.19 -9.63
CA PRO A 228 -29.67 11.14 -8.76
C PRO A 228 -28.84 11.03 -7.47
N ILE A 229 -29.49 10.72 -6.35
CA ILE A 229 -28.85 10.74 -5.03
C ILE A 229 -27.65 9.79 -4.91
N PHE A 230 -27.66 8.67 -5.64
CA PHE A 230 -26.54 7.72 -5.64
C PHE A 230 -25.24 8.34 -6.18
N ALA A 231 -25.31 9.33 -7.07
CA ALA A 231 -24.11 9.98 -7.60
C ALA A 231 -23.39 10.81 -6.52
N TYR A 232 -24.14 11.49 -5.64
CA TYR A 232 -23.58 12.15 -4.46
C TYR A 232 -22.92 11.15 -3.51
N GLY A 233 -23.55 9.98 -3.33
CA GLY A 233 -22.99 8.89 -2.53
C GLY A 233 -21.66 8.37 -3.07
N ILE A 234 -21.57 8.14 -4.39
CA ILE A 234 -20.34 7.68 -5.06
C ILE A 234 -19.24 8.75 -4.93
N ILE A 235 -19.51 10.00 -5.31
CA ILE A 235 -18.51 11.08 -5.23
C ILE A 235 -18.07 11.29 -3.77
N GLY A 236 -19.01 11.25 -2.82
CA GLY A 236 -18.75 11.31 -1.39
C GLY A 236 -17.85 10.19 -0.89
N LEU A 237 -18.09 8.94 -1.30
CA LEU A 237 -17.24 7.81 -0.94
C LEU A 237 -15.79 7.99 -1.43
N PHE A 238 -15.63 8.38 -2.70
CA PHE A 238 -14.30 8.65 -3.26
C PHE A 238 -13.60 9.84 -2.56
N GLN A 239 -14.36 10.87 -2.17
CA GLN A 239 -13.84 12.00 -1.39
C GLN A 239 -13.38 11.58 0.02
N LEU A 240 -14.11 10.67 0.68
CA LEU A 240 -13.69 10.11 1.98
C LEU A 240 -12.39 9.32 1.87
N ILE A 241 -12.21 8.54 0.80
CA ILE A 241 -10.94 7.84 0.53
C ILE A 241 -9.80 8.86 0.34
N ALA A 242 -10.04 9.94 -0.42
CA ALA A 242 -9.06 11.00 -0.63
C ALA A 242 -8.68 11.70 0.69
N PHE A 243 -9.63 11.95 1.60
CA PHE A 243 -9.34 12.50 2.93
C PHE A 243 -8.63 11.49 3.84
N GLY A 244 -8.95 10.20 3.75
CA GLY A 244 -8.21 9.14 4.45
C GLY A 244 -6.72 9.15 4.10
N LEU A 245 -6.38 9.41 2.84
CA LEU A 245 -4.98 9.56 2.42
C LEU A 245 -4.30 10.81 3.01
N VAL A 246 -5.03 11.90 3.19
CA VAL A 246 -4.52 13.07 3.93
C VAL A 246 -4.27 12.72 5.39
N GLY A 247 -5.21 12.00 6.04
CA GLY A 247 -5.05 11.53 7.41
C GLY A 247 -3.83 10.61 7.59
N THR A 248 -3.60 9.68 6.66
CA THR A 248 -2.40 8.82 6.69
C THR A 248 -1.11 9.61 6.48
N PHE A 249 -1.09 10.61 5.58
CA PHE A 249 0.04 11.52 5.45
C PHE A 249 0.31 12.27 6.75
N ILE A 250 -0.72 12.87 7.36
CA ILE A 250 -0.61 13.62 8.63
C ILE A 250 -0.07 12.71 9.73
N TYR A 251 -0.59 11.49 9.86
CA TYR A 251 -0.11 10.50 10.83
C TYR A 251 1.39 10.23 10.67
N HIS A 252 1.84 9.94 9.45
CA HIS A 252 3.26 9.67 9.19
C HIS A 252 4.15 10.93 9.32
N PHE A 253 3.62 12.10 8.98
CA PHE A 253 4.32 13.37 9.14
C PHE A 253 4.54 13.72 10.62
N ILE A 254 3.48 13.63 11.43
CA ILE A 254 3.55 13.82 12.88
C ILE A 254 4.51 12.81 13.49
N ARG A 255 4.46 11.54 13.08
CA ARG A 255 5.41 10.52 13.54
C ARG A 255 6.86 10.91 13.28
N SER A 256 7.17 11.32 12.04
CA SER A 256 8.53 11.74 11.68
C SER A 256 8.98 12.98 12.45
N LYS A 257 8.06 13.89 12.78
CA LYS A 257 8.36 15.06 13.62
C LYS A 257 8.53 14.71 15.10
N LYS A 258 7.71 13.80 15.63
CA LYS A 258 7.73 13.35 17.03
C LYS A 258 9.05 12.66 17.38
N TYR A 259 9.54 11.76 16.52
CA TYR A 259 10.72 10.94 16.82
C TYR A 259 12.02 11.44 16.17
N GLY A 260 11.93 12.39 15.23
CA GLY A 260 13.11 12.94 14.55
C GLY A 260 13.85 11.90 13.70
N LYS A 261 15.17 12.05 13.59
CA LYS A 261 16.04 11.15 12.84
C LYS A 261 16.55 10.05 13.77
N VAL A 262 15.99 8.85 13.63
CA VAL A 262 16.40 7.67 14.39
C VAL A 262 17.51 6.93 13.65
N ASN A 263 18.57 6.58 14.37
CA ASN A 263 19.74 5.91 13.80
C ASN A 263 20.04 4.62 14.56
N PHE A 264 20.46 3.59 13.84
CA PHE A 264 20.96 2.35 14.42
C PHE A 264 22.49 2.31 14.30
N HIS A 265 23.17 2.37 15.44
CA HIS A 265 24.62 2.27 15.52
C HIS A 265 24.99 0.80 15.71
N MET A 266 25.60 0.20 14.69
CA MET A 266 26.04 -1.19 14.75
C MET A 266 27.39 -1.30 15.44
N GLU A 267 27.48 -2.19 16.42
CA GLU A 267 28.75 -2.60 17.03
C GLU A 267 29.44 -3.64 16.16
N THR A 268 28.68 -4.61 15.66
CA THR A 268 29.15 -5.64 14.71
C THR A 268 28.82 -5.20 13.27
N PHE A 269 29.76 -4.56 12.57
CA PHE A 269 29.54 -4.04 11.21
C PHE A 269 30.54 -4.60 10.17
N PRO A 270 30.07 -5.22 9.06
CA PRO A 270 28.70 -5.72 8.87
C PRO A 270 28.38 -6.85 9.87
N ALA A 271 27.08 -7.15 10.03
CA ALA A 271 26.72 -8.36 10.77
C ALA A 271 27.01 -9.60 9.91
N VAL A 272 27.37 -10.70 10.56
CA VAL A 272 27.84 -11.92 9.89
C VAL A 272 26.83 -13.05 10.06
N ILE A 273 26.57 -13.81 9.00
CA ILE A 273 25.74 -15.03 9.06
C ILE A 273 26.39 -16.04 10.02
N GLY A 274 25.61 -16.58 10.98
CA GLY A 274 26.13 -17.43 12.06
C GLY A 274 26.63 -16.66 13.30
N GLY A 275 26.80 -15.34 13.18
CA GLY A 275 27.27 -14.45 14.24
C GLY A 275 26.12 -13.72 14.94
N GLN A 276 26.39 -12.53 15.45
CA GLN A 276 25.40 -11.68 16.12
C GLN A 276 25.21 -10.35 15.37
N CYS A 277 24.00 -9.81 15.43
CA CYS A 277 23.68 -8.44 15.07
C CYS A 277 23.55 -7.63 16.36
N LYS A 278 24.61 -6.89 16.70
CA LYS A 278 24.70 -6.06 17.90
C LYS A 278 24.76 -4.57 17.60
N GLY A 279 24.16 -3.79 18.47
CA GLY A 279 24.24 -2.34 18.41
C GLY A 279 23.18 -1.63 19.24
N VAL A 280 23.04 -0.32 19.03
CA VAL A 280 22.11 0.53 19.77
C VAL A 280 21.31 1.41 18.82
N ILE A 281 19.98 1.36 18.93
CA ILE A 281 19.10 2.33 18.25
C ILE A 281 19.03 3.58 19.12
N LYS A 282 19.51 4.70 18.56
CA LYS A 282 19.47 6.02 19.20
C LYS A 282 18.28 6.81 18.68
N VAL A 283 17.35 7.12 19.59
CA VAL A 283 16.21 7.99 19.35
C VAL A 283 16.50 9.35 20.00
N PRO A 284 16.40 10.47 19.26
CA PRO A 284 16.77 11.81 19.77
C PRO A 284 15.80 12.38 20.82
N VAL A 285 14.76 11.63 21.20
CA VAL A 285 13.75 12.03 22.17
C VAL A 285 13.49 10.90 23.15
N GLU A 286 12.99 11.24 24.33
CA GLU A 286 12.55 10.29 25.33
C GLU A 286 11.22 9.65 24.89
N VAL A 287 11.22 8.32 24.79
CA VAL A 287 10.07 7.56 24.34
C VAL A 287 9.56 6.71 25.50
N GLN A 288 8.37 7.07 25.98
CA GLN A 288 7.65 6.32 27.00
C GLN A 288 6.88 5.18 26.34
N ALA A 289 7.48 3.98 26.35
CA ALA A 289 6.87 2.75 25.85
C ALA A 289 6.33 1.93 27.03
N MET A 290 5.01 1.76 27.13
CA MET A 290 4.37 1.07 28.27
C MET A 290 4.85 -0.39 28.42
N ASP A 291 4.89 -1.12 27.31
CA ASP A 291 5.28 -2.54 27.26
C ASP A 291 6.72 -2.75 26.72
N GLY A 292 7.51 -1.68 26.62
CA GLY A 292 8.82 -1.69 25.98
C GLY A 292 8.77 -1.72 24.44
N PHE A 293 9.92 -1.99 23.82
CA PHE A 293 10.11 -1.98 22.38
C PHE A 293 10.14 -3.40 21.84
N LYS A 294 9.22 -3.70 20.92
CA LYS A 294 9.27 -4.93 20.13
C LYS A 294 10.24 -4.75 18.97
N LEU A 295 11.40 -5.41 19.07
CA LEU A 295 12.37 -5.53 18.00
C LEU A 295 12.09 -6.79 17.20
N THR A 296 12.20 -6.71 15.88
CA THR A 296 12.00 -7.82 14.96
C THR A 296 13.04 -7.77 13.85
N LEU A 297 13.90 -8.79 13.75
CA LEU A 297 14.87 -8.94 12.67
C LEU A 297 14.34 -9.95 11.64
N LYS A 298 14.32 -9.60 10.36
CA LYS A 298 13.79 -10.42 9.25
C LYS A 298 14.80 -10.57 8.13
N ASN A 299 14.93 -11.79 7.58
CA ASN A 299 15.51 -12.03 6.25
C ASN A 299 14.38 -12.16 5.23
N ILE A 300 14.39 -11.31 4.20
CA ILE A 300 13.33 -11.22 3.20
C ILE A 300 13.87 -11.53 1.81
N HIS A 301 13.22 -12.45 1.10
CA HIS A 301 13.41 -12.70 -0.32
C HIS A 301 12.28 -12.07 -1.14
N GLN A 302 12.62 -11.02 -1.88
CA GLN A 302 11.75 -10.34 -2.83
C GLN A 302 12.09 -10.78 -4.26
N TYR A 303 11.11 -11.31 -4.97
CA TYR A 303 11.24 -11.71 -6.36
C TYR A 303 10.08 -11.18 -7.20
N ARG A 304 10.30 -11.06 -8.51
CA ARG A 304 9.27 -10.62 -9.45
C ARG A 304 8.90 -11.78 -10.36
N THR A 305 7.60 -11.99 -10.55
CA THR A 305 7.05 -12.95 -11.52
C THR A 305 6.37 -12.17 -12.64
N GLY A 306 6.31 -12.76 -13.84
CA GLY A 306 5.75 -12.13 -15.05
C GLY A 306 6.72 -11.17 -15.75
N SER A 307 6.37 -10.74 -16.97
CA SER A 307 7.14 -9.78 -17.77
C SER A 307 6.30 -8.55 -18.13
N GLY A 308 6.98 -7.41 -18.33
CA GLY A 308 6.34 -6.16 -18.75
C GLY A 308 5.30 -5.64 -17.75
N LYS A 309 4.11 -5.29 -18.24
CA LYS A 309 3.01 -4.70 -17.47
C LYS A 309 2.35 -5.67 -16.46
N ASN A 310 2.65 -6.96 -16.56
CA ASN A 310 2.11 -8.01 -15.68
C ASN A 310 3.12 -8.46 -14.62
N SER A 311 4.14 -7.64 -14.32
CA SER A 311 5.12 -7.97 -13.30
C SER A 311 4.52 -7.80 -11.91
N THR A 312 4.44 -8.89 -11.14
CA THR A 312 4.01 -8.88 -9.74
C THR A 312 5.22 -9.07 -8.83
N THR A 313 5.33 -8.26 -7.77
CA THR A 313 6.41 -8.39 -6.79
C THR A 313 5.92 -9.22 -5.61
N HIS A 314 6.57 -10.35 -5.37
CA HIS A 314 6.34 -11.24 -4.23
C HIS A 314 7.40 -11.01 -3.15
N ARG A 315 7.05 -11.26 -1.89
CA ARG A 315 7.95 -11.18 -0.74
C ARG A 315 7.75 -12.38 0.16
N ASP A 316 8.81 -13.17 0.31
CA ASP A 316 8.88 -14.28 1.25
C ASP A 316 9.75 -13.88 2.43
N VAL A 317 9.28 -14.15 3.64
CA VAL A 317 10.12 -14.06 4.84
C VAL A 317 10.82 -15.40 4.99
N LEU A 318 12.15 -15.39 4.81
CA LEU A 318 12.99 -16.58 4.90
C LEU A 318 13.30 -16.94 6.36
N TRP A 319 13.45 -15.92 7.20
CA TRP A 319 13.69 -16.05 8.63
C TRP A 319 13.22 -14.80 9.37
N GLU A 320 12.78 -14.97 10.61
CA GLU A 320 12.32 -13.90 11.50
C GLU A 320 12.59 -14.27 12.96
N ASP A 321 13.18 -13.34 13.70
CA ASP A 321 13.24 -13.37 15.16
C ASP A 321 12.70 -12.07 15.76
N SER A 322 12.20 -12.13 17.00
CA SER A 322 11.64 -10.98 17.70
C SER A 322 11.90 -11.04 19.19
N LYS A 323 12.20 -9.89 19.78
CA LYS A 323 12.45 -9.69 21.21
C LYS A 323 11.70 -8.44 21.69
N ILE A 324 11.32 -8.41 22.96
CA ILE A 324 10.78 -7.22 23.62
C ILE A 324 11.85 -6.73 24.59
N ILE A 325 12.27 -5.48 24.44
CA ILE A 325 13.38 -4.89 25.20
C ILE A 325 12.92 -3.60 25.84
N LYS A 326 13.25 -3.40 27.11
CA LYS A 326 13.07 -2.11 27.78
C LYS A 326 14.21 -1.19 27.38
N ALA A 327 13.89 0.02 26.93
CA ALA A 327 14.92 0.98 26.56
C ALA A 327 15.60 1.54 27.82
N GLN A 328 16.85 1.94 27.63
CA GLN A 328 17.55 2.80 28.58
C GLN A 328 17.31 4.26 28.18
N HIS A 329 17.06 5.10 29.18
CA HIS A 329 16.91 6.53 28.98
C HIS A 329 18.23 7.20 29.30
N GLY A 330 18.85 7.84 28.30
CA GLY A 330 20.11 8.53 28.52
C GLY A 330 19.91 9.88 29.20
N SER A 331 21.01 10.45 29.71
CA SER A 331 21.00 11.69 30.51
C SER A 331 20.44 12.93 29.81
N ASN A 332 20.30 12.90 28.48
CA ASN A 332 19.90 14.03 27.64
C ASN A 332 18.48 13.89 27.08
N PHE A 333 17.57 13.22 27.79
CA PHE A 333 16.19 12.96 27.33
C PHE A 333 16.15 12.27 25.96
N ASN A 334 17.06 11.32 25.74
CA ASN A 334 17.12 10.47 24.56
C ASN A 334 16.80 9.02 24.94
N THR A 335 16.41 8.21 23.96
CA THR A 335 16.12 6.80 24.18
C THR A 335 17.15 5.95 23.46
N GLU A 336 17.77 5.02 24.20
CA GLU A 336 18.72 4.06 23.67
C GLU A 336 18.13 2.66 23.81
N ILE A 337 17.99 1.97 22.68
CA ILE A 337 17.43 0.61 22.62
C ILE A 337 18.54 -0.33 22.19
N GLU A 338 18.99 -1.17 23.12
CA GLU A 338 20.00 -2.20 22.85
C GLU A 338 19.41 -3.26 21.92
N VAL A 339 20.18 -3.62 20.89
CA VAL A 339 19.83 -4.60 19.88
C VAL A 339 20.83 -5.74 19.96
N GLU A 340 20.36 -6.94 20.26
CA GLU A 340 21.16 -8.16 20.19
C GLU A 340 20.33 -9.30 19.62
N PHE A 341 20.71 -9.77 18.43
CA PHE A 341 20.12 -10.93 17.77
C PHE A 341 21.21 -11.89 17.32
N ASP A 342 21.08 -13.18 17.64
CA ASP A 342 21.91 -14.19 17.00
C ASP A 342 21.34 -14.53 15.61
N ILE A 343 22.22 -14.61 14.62
CA ILE A 343 21.90 -14.93 13.25
C ILE A 343 22.27 -16.39 13.01
N PRO A 344 21.34 -17.28 12.63
CA PRO A 344 21.69 -18.66 12.30
C PRO A 344 22.53 -18.71 11.00
N SER A 345 23.23 -19.80 10.74
CA SER A 345 23.94 -20.03 9.47
C SER A 345 23.28 -21.08 8.57
N GLY A 346 22.29 -21.83 9.08
CA GLY A 346 21.60 -22.90 8.35
C GLY A 346 20.35 -22.48 7.57
N GLY A 347 19.83 -23.38 6.72
CA GLY A 347 18.53 -23.25 6.07
C GLY A 347 18.49 -22.33 4.83
N LYS A 348 17.31 -21.75 4.53
CA LYS A 348 17.07 -20.90 3.35
C LYS A 348 17.41 -19.42 3.56
N ILE A 349 18.23 -19.08 4.55
CA ILE A 349 18.63 -17.70 4.81
C ILE A 349 19.61 -17.22 3.73
N SER A 350 19.75 -15.90 3.60
CA SER A 350 20.63 -15.33 2.58
C SER A 350 21.26 -14.01 2.98
N GLN A 351 22.45 -13.76 2.47
CA GLN A 351 23.13 -12.47 2.61
C GLN A 351 22.37 -11.33 1.94
N SER A 352 22.75 -10.10 2.29
CA SER A 352 22.16 -8.86 1.80
C SER A 352 22.60 -8.59 0.36
N THR A 353 21.88 -9.15 -0.61
CA THR A 353 22.13 -8.96 -2.04
C THR A 353 21.12 -7.98 -2.65
N GLY A 354 21.44 -6.68 -2.54
CA GLY A 354 20.64 -5.60 -3.12
C GLY A 354 19.17 -5.61 -2.66
N ASP A 355 18.23 -5.50 -3.61
CA ASP A 355 16.79 -5.43 -3.33
C ASP A 355 16.06 -6.79 -3.38
N SER A 356 16.73 -7.86 -3.79
CA SER A 356 16.10 -9.18 -3.89
C SER A 356 16.19 -9.97 -2.60
N LYS A 357 17.29 -9.86 -1.87
CA LYS A 357 17.50 -10.58 -0.60
C LYS A 357 18.09 -9.60 0.39
N TYR A 358 17.37 -9.28 1.45
CA TYR A 358 17.78 -8.23 2.37
C TYR A 358 17.31 -8.50 3.79
N TRP A 359 18.04 -7.93 4.76
CA TRP A 359 17.70 -7.98 6.17
C TRP A 359 17.06 -6.67 6.62
N VAL A 360 16.03 -6.78 7.45
CA VAL A 360 15.33 -5.63 8.03
C VAL A 360 15.20 -5.82 9.53
N LEU A 361 15.73 -4.86 10.28
CA LEU A 361 15.43 -4.69 11.70
C LEU A 361 14.26 -3.72 11.82
N THR A 362 13.19 -4.13 12.49
CA THR A 362 12.02 -3.28 12.78
C THR A 362 11.92 -3.09 14.28
N ALA A 363 11.81 -1.85 14.74
CA ALA A 363 11.51 -1.52 16.13
C ALA A 363 10.09 -0.94 16.19
N VAL A 364 9.25 -1.40 17.13
CA VAL A 364 7.87 -0.92 17.31
C VAL A 364 7.59 -0.76 18.80
N ALA A 365 6.95 0.33 19.19
CA ALA A 365 6.41 0.51 20.54
C ALA A 365 5.09 1.28 20.50
N GLU A 366 4.16 0.90 21.38
CA GLU A 366 2.93 1.64 21.62
C GLU A 366 3.24 2.84 22.51
N THR A 367 2.81 4.02 22.09
CA THR A 367 3.12 5.27 22.79
C THR A 367 1.92 6.22 22.72
N PRO A 368 1.76 7.15 23.67
CA PRO A 368 0.67 8.13 23.61
C PRO A 368 0.63 8.90 22.27
N GLY A 369 -0.56 8.95 21.67
CA GLY A 369 -0.84 9.63 20.40
C GLY A 369 -0.43 8.81 19.17
N VAL A 370 0.84 8.87 18.77
CA VAL A 370 1.36 8.24 17.54
C VAL A 370 2.45 7.24 17.88
N ASP A 371 2.20 5.96 17.58
CA ASP A 371 3.11 4.85 17.85
C ASP A 371 4.50 5.03 17.25
N PHE A 372 5.49 4.53 17.98
CA PHE A 372 6.85 4.43 17.49
C PHE A 372 6.94 3.22 16.55
N LYS A 373 7.46 3.44 15.35
CA LYS A 373 7.93 2.35 14.50
C LYS A 373 9.09 2.86 13.66
N GLU A 374 10.15 2.07 13.51
CA GLU A 374 11.24 2.36 12.59
C GLU A 374 11.74 1.08 11.94
N GLU A 375 12.22 1.19 10.70
CA GLU A 375 12.74 0.06 9.92
C GLU A 375 14.16 0.40 9.45
N PHE A 376 15.12 -0.49 9.70
CA PHE A 376 16.52 -0.34 9.33
C PHE A 376 16.90 -1.46 8.35
N ARG A 377 17.53 -1.11 7.22
CA ARG A 377 18.11 -2.13 6.32
C ARG A 377 19.49 -2.49 6.85
N VAL A 378 19.61 -3.69 7.41
CA VAL A 378 20.84 -4.12 8.08
C VAL A 378 21.75 -4.84 7.09
N PRO A 379 23.06 -4.49 7.00
CA PRO A 379 24.03 -5.24 6.22
C PRO A 379 24.39 -6.55 6.94
N VAL A 380 23.88 -7.66 6.43
CA VAL A 380 24.25 -9.01 6.87
C VAL A 380 24.90 -9.76 5.71
N PHE A 381 26.12 -10.26 5.89
CA PHE A 381 26.93 -10.92 4.86
C PHE A 381 27.56 -12.23 5.34
N VAL A 382 28.02 -13.04 4.38
CA VAL A 382 28.92 -14.17 4.67
C VAL A 382 30.34 -13.62 4.64
N THR A 383 31.10 -13.83 5.72
CA THR A 383 32.52 -13.42 5.84
C THR A 383 33.34 -14.61 6.35
N GLU A 384 34.66 -14.45 6.49
CA GLU A 384 35.54 -15.50 7.04
C GLU A 384 35.14 -15.89 8.47
N ASP A 385 34.59 -14.96 9.25
CA ASP A 385 34.11 -15.18 10.62
C ASP A 385 32.72 -15.85 10.71
N SER A 386 32.14 -16.29 9.58
CA SER A 386 30.85 -16.96 9.56
C SER A 386 30.91 -18.32 10.26
N GLN A 387 30.29 -18.42 11.44
CA GLN A 387 30.16 -19.67 12.19
C GLN A 387 29.03 -20.54 11.62
N ASN A 388 29.17 -21.87 11.65
CA ASN A 388 28.12 -22.76 11.18
C ASN A 388 27.18 -23.21 12.33
N LYS A 389 26.20 -22.37 12.70
CA LYS A 389 25.12 -22.71 13.65
C LYS A 389 23.81 -23.08 12.93
N PRO A 390 23.36 -24.35 12.96
CA PRO A 390 22.08 -24.78 12.39
C PRO A 390 20.88 -24.05 13.01
N ILE A 391 19.78 -23.92 12.23
CA ILE A 391 18.53 -23.30 12.73
C ILE A 391 17.95 -24.07 13.92
N GLU A 392 18.12 -25.40 13.95
CA GLU A 392 17.54 -26.26 14.97
C GLU A 392 18.19 -26.04 16.34
N GLU A 393 19.53 -25.95 16.38
CA GLU A 393 20.30 -25.58 17.58
C GLU A 393 19.92 -24.18 18.09
N PHE A 394 19.70 -23.23 17.17
CA PHE A 394 19.22 -21.89 17.52
C PHE A 394 17.80 -21.90 18.11
N GLU A 395 16.87 -22.68 17.54
CA GLU A 395 15.51 -22.86 18.09
C GLU A 395 15.53 -23.52 19.48
N GLU A 396 16.44 -24.47 19.69
CA GLU A 396 16.63 -25.20 20.96
C GLU A 396 17.17 -24.29 22.06
N LYS A 397 18.27 -23.57 21.81
CA LYS A 397 18.81 -22.58 22.74
C LYS A 397 17.75 -21.56 23.17
N LYS A 398 16.96 -21.06 22.21
CA LYS A 398 15.88 -20.11 22.49
C LYS A 398 14.78 -20.71 23.38
N LEU A 399 14.40 -21.96 23.15
CA LEU A 399 13.40 -22.64 23.99
C LEU A 399 13.91 -22.85 25.43
N VAL A 400 15.19 -23.22 25.58
CA VAL A 400 15.82 -23.42 26.90
C VAL A 400 15.91 -22.10 27.68
N GLU A 401 16.40 -21.04 27.05
CA GLU A 401 16.51 -19.71 27.67
C GLU A 401 15.15 -19.10 28.07
N SER A 402 14.08 -19.46 27.36
CA SER A 402 12.73 -18.94 27.64
C SER A 402 11.98 -19.70 28.73
N GLY A 403 12.45 -20.87 29.17
CA GLY A 403 11.79 -21.66 30.21
C GLY A 403 10.34 -22.04 29.89
N TYR A 404 10.02 -22.24 28.60
CA TYR A 404 8.64 -22.36 28.12
C TYR A 404 7.92 -23.61 28.67
N ASP A 405 6.87 -23.41 29.47
CA ASP A 405 6.02 -24.49 30.01
C ASP A 405 5.06 -25.06 28.94
N LEU A 406 5.53 -26.09 28.22
CA LEU A 406 4.74 -26.78 27.22
C LEU A 406 3.50 -27.47 27.82
N GLU A 407 3.61 -28.07 29.00
CA GLU A 407 2.53 -28.89 29.57
C GLU A 407 1.38 -28.00 30.08
N GLY A 408 1.68 -26.84 30.66
CA GLY A 408 0.67 -25.84 31.02
C GLY A 408 0.06 -25.08 29.83
N ALA A 409 0.76 -24.99 28.69
CA ALA A 409 0.26 -24.30 27.51
C ALA A 409 -0.71 -25.15 26.66
N LEU A 410 -0.50 -26.46 26.57
CA LEU A 410 -1.30 -27.39 25.75
C LEU A 410 -2.83 -27.32 25.98
N PRO A 411 -3.33 -27.27 27.24
CA PRO A 411 -4.76 -27.15 27.53
C PRO A 411 -5.40 -25.86 26.99
N ARG A 412 -4.68 -24.72 27.01
CA ARG A 412 -5.17 -23.43 26.50
C ARG A 412 -5.50 -23.49 25.01
N TYR A 413 -4.78 -24.35 24.28
CA TYR A 413 -4.99 -24.61 22.86
C TYR A 413 -5.84 -25.84 22.58
N LYS A 414 -6.37 -26.49 23.64
CA LYS A 414 -7.16 -27.73 23.59
C LYS A 414 -6.44 -28.85 22.82
N ILE A 415 -5.12 -28.93 22.97
CA ILE A 415 -4.30 -30.02 22.45
C ILE A 415 -4.06 -30.95 23.63
N HIS A 416 -4.38 -32.23 23.47
CA HIS A 416 -4.17 -33.22 24.52
C HIS A 416 -2.91 -34.02 24.19
N MET A 417 -2.07 -34.23 25.20
CA MET A 417 -0.87 -35.04 25.10
C MET A 417 -0.94 -36.11 26.19
N GLN A 418 -0.79 -37.37 25.80
CA GLN A 418 -0.81 -38.51 26.70
C GLN A 418 0.42 -39.38 26.42
N LYS A 419 1.09 -39.84 27.48
CA LYS A 419 2.14 -40.86 27.36
C LYS A 419 1.45 -42.23 27.26
N VAL A 420 1.78 -43.01 26.24
CA VAL A 420 1.20 -44.34 25.99
C VAL A 420 2.34 -45.36 25.91
N GLY A 421 2.62 -46.06 27.00
CA GLY A 421 3.80 -46.93 27.11
C GLY A 421 5.10 -46.10 27.02
N GLN A 422 6.03 -46.50 26.13
CA GLN A 422 7.22 -45.72 25.77
C GLN A 422 6.96 -44.66 24.67
N GLY A 423 5.71 -44.49 24.26
CA GLY A 423 5.31 -43.61 23.18
C GLY A 423 4.57 -42.34 23.61
N LEU A 424 4.36 -41.44 22.67
CA LEU A 424 3.64 -40.17 22.87
C LEU A 424 2.42 -40.10 21.95
N LEU A 425 1.24 -39.87 22.51
CA LEU A 425 0.01 -39.64 21.75
C LEU A 425 -0.43 -38.17 21.90
N ILE A 426 -0.46 -37.44 20.79
CA ILE A 426 -0.97 -36.07 20.72
C ILE A 426 -2.28 -36.07 19.94
N ILE A 427 -3.34 -35.54 20.56
CA ILE A 427 -4.68 -35.49 19.99
C ILE A 427 -5.08 -34.02 19.81
N VAL A 428 -5.33 -33.65 18.56
CA VAL A 428 -5.96 -32.38 18.17
C VAL A 428 -7.42 -32.68 17.86
N PRO A 429 -8.36 -32.33 18.76
CA PRO A 429 -9.77 -32.69 18.64
C PRO A 429 -10.47 -31.95 17.51
N ARG A 430 -11.58 -32.52 17.03
CA ARG A 430 -12.53 -31.83 16.14
C ARG A 430 -13.07 -30.58 16.82
N MET A 431 -13.47 -29.59 16.02
CA MET A 431 -14.15 -28.38 16.53
C MET A 431 -13.40 -27.71 17.70
N ARG A 432 -12.06 -27.75 17.67
CA ARG A 432 -11.17 -27.20 18.72
C ARG A 432 -11.53 -25.76 19.08
N ARG A 433 -11.98 -24.97 18.10
CA ARG A 433 -12.49 -23.61 18.28
C ARG A 433 -13.90 -23.50 17.72
N ILE A 434 -14.89 -23.68 18.59
CA ILE A 434 -16.31 -23.56 18.23
C ILE A 434 -16.63 -22.19 17.62
N SER A 435 -16.00 -21.12 18.11
CA SER A 435 -16.14 -19.76 17.56
C SER A 435 -15.64 -19.65 16.12
N THR A 436 -14.51 -20.29 15.78
CA THR A 436 -13.99 -20.28 14.40
C THR A 436 -14.92 -21.07 13.48
N SER A 437 -15.39 -22.24 13.90
CA SER A 437 -16.40 -23.02 13.16
C SER A 437 -17.68 -22.21 12.96
N LEU A 438 -18.19 -21.54 13.98
CA LEU A 438 -19.42 -20.72 13.89
C LEU A 438 -19.25 -19.51 12.96
N ILE A 439 -18.14 -18.77 13.07
CA ILE A 439 -17.87 -17.61 12.20
C ILE A 439 -17.75 -18.05 10.74
N THR A 440 -16.97 -19.10 10.47
CA THR A 440 -16.81 -19.61 9.10
C THR A 440 -18.11 -20.19 8.55
N PHE A 441 -18.95 -20.78 9.38
CA PHE A 441 -20.30 -21.21 9.01
C PHE A 441 -21.18 -20.02 8.61
N ILE A 442 -21.28 -18.98 9.46
CA ILE A 442 -22.09 -17.78 9.20
C ILE A 442 -21.64 -17.10 7.90
N VAL A 443 -20.32 -16.94 7.71
CA VAL A 443 -19.76 -16.34 6.49
C VAL A 443 -20.12 -17.19 5.26
N THR A 444 -19.97 -18.52 5.35
CA THR A 444 -20.31 -19.43 4.24
C THR A 444 -21.80 -19.36 3.90
N CYS A 445 -22.68 -19.34 4.90
CA CYS A 445 -24.13 -19.16 4.70
C CYS A 445 -24.46 -17.80 4.07
N GLY A 446 -23.85 -16.70 4.55
CA GLY A 446 -24.05 -15.37 3.99
C GLY A 446 -23.62 -15.27 2.52
N ILE A 447 -22.49 -15.87 2.17
CA ILE A 447 -22.04 -15.99 0.77
C ILE A 447 -23.05 -16.80 -0.05
N GLY A 448 -23.56 -17.91 0.49
CA GLY A 448 -24.60 -18.73 -0.16
C GLY A 448 -25.90 -17.96 -0.44
N VAL A 449 -26.36 -17.13 0.51
CA VAL A 449 -27.51 -16.24 0.29
C VAL A 449 -27.22 -15.21 -0.81
N GLY A 450 -26.01 -14.63 -0.81
CA GLY A 450 -25.57 -13.70 -1.85
C GLY A 450 -25.55 -14.32 -3.26
N ILE A 451 -25.14 -15.59 -3.37
CA ILE A 451 -25.21 -16.38 -4.61
C ILE A 451 -26.67 -16.50 -5.07
N GLY A 452 -27.60 -16.87 -4.18
CA GLY A 452 -29.02 -16.94 -4.50
C GLY A 452 -29.60 -15.61 -5.00
N PHE A 453 -29.22 -14.51 -4.35
CA PHE A 453 -29.62 -13.16 -4.78
C PHE A 453 -29.06 -12.78 -6.15
N ALA A 454 -27.77 -13.04 -6.42
CA ALA A 454 -27.14 -12.77 -7.71
C ALA A 454 -27.77 -13.58 -8.85
N ILE A 455 -28.10 -14.85 -8.61
CA ILE A 455 -28.82 -15.70 -9.56
C ILE A 455 -30.21 -15.12 -9.87
N SER A 456 -30.95 -14.66 -8.86
CA SER A 456 -32.29 -14.07 -9.05
C SER A 456 -32.29 -12.80 -9.92
N HIS A 457 -31.19 -12.04 -9.93
CA HIS A 457 -31.00 -10.84 -10.74
C HIS A 457 -30.26 -11.08 -12.06
N LYS A 458 -29.98 -12.35 -12.42
CA LYS A 458 -29.28 -12.75 -13.65
C LYS A 458 -27.84 -12.22 -13.75
N GLU A 459 -27.20 -11.93 -12.62
CA GLU A 459 -25.82 -11.42 -12.53
C GLU A 459 -24.79 -12.58 -12.53
N TYR A 460 -24.72 -13.33 -13.63
CA TYR A 460 -23.94 -14.59 -13.71
C TYR A 460 -22.44 -14.44 -13.45
N PHE A 461 -21.84 -13.31 -13.85
CA PHE A 461 -20.43 -13.04 -13.58
C PHE A 461 -20.16 -12.91 -12.07
N VAL A 462 -21.04 -12.20 -11.36
CA VAL A 462 -20.95 -12.04 -9.90
C VAL A 462 -21.15 -13.39 -9.23
N THR A 463 -22.12 -14.19 -9.67
CA THR A 463 -22.34 -15.57 -9.19
C THR A 463 -21.09 -16.43 -9.29
N PHE A 464 -20.37 -16.38 -10.43
CA PHE A 464 -19.15 -17.16 -10.63
C PHE A 464 -18.04 -16.73 -9.64
N VAL A 465 -17.80 -15.42 -9.51
CA VAL A 465 -16.77 -14.88 -8.60
C VAL A 465 -17.10 -15.24 -7.14
N VAL A 466 -18.34 -14.99 -6.70
CA VAL A 466 -18.80 -15.28 -5.34
C VAL A 466 -18.81 -16.80 -5.06
N GLY A 467 -19.09 -17.63 -6.07
CA GLY A 467 -19.01 -19.09 -5.99
C GLY A 467 -17.62 -19.62 -5.64
N ILE A 468 -16.55 -19.01 -6.17
CA ILE A 468 -15.17 -19.36 -5.79
C ILE A 468 -14.94 -19.08 -4.30
N PHE A 469 -15.39 -17.92 -3.81
CA PHE A 469 -15.28 -17.59 -2.38
C PHE A 469 -16.06 -18.58 -1.52
N PHE A 470 -17.26 -18.98 -1.94
CA PHE A 470 -18.04 -20.00 -1.23
C PHE A 470 -17.27 -21.31 -1.06
N LEU A 471 -16.65 -21.84 -2.12
CA LEU A 471 -15.87 -23.07 -2.05
C LEU A 471 -14.66 -22.95 -1.12
N VAL A 472 -13.96 -21.82 -1.14
CA VAL A 472 -12.82 -21.56 -0.26
C VAL A 472 -13.26 -21.52 1.21
N PHE A 473 -14.30 -20.74 1.53
CA PHE A 473 -14.81 -20.62 2.90
C PHE A 473 -15.43 -21.92 3.40
N PHE A 474 -16.11 -22.67 2.53
CA PHE A 474 -16.62 -24.00 2.84
C PHE A 474 -15.49 -24.98 3.18
N ALA A 475 -14.41 -25.00 2.40
CA ALA A 475 -13.25 -25.85 2.68
C ALA A 475 -12.59 -25.51 4.03
N ILE A 476 -12.50 -24.22 4.38
CA ILE A 476 -12.00 -23.76 5.68
C ILE A 476 -12.93 -24.21 6.81
N PHE A 477 -14.24 -23.96 6.68
CA PHE A 477 -15.26 -24.39 7.63
C PHE A 477 -15.21 -25.90 7.85
N TYR A 478 -15.15 -26.67 6.77
CA TYR A 478 -15.11 -28.13 6.80
C TYR A 478 -13.86 -28.64 7.52
N SER A 479 -12.69 -28.07 7.19
CA SER A 479 -11.42 -28.40 7.82
C SER A 479 -11.39 -28.08 9.31
N ALA A 480 -11.89 -26.91 9.70
CA ALA A 480 -11.91 -26.46 11.09
C ALA A 480 -12.88 -27.26 11.98
N THR A 481 -13.96 -27.75 11.39
CA THR A 481 -15.08 -28.35 12.14
C THR A 481 -14.93 -29.87 12.24
N PHE A 482 -14.61 -30.55 11.15
CA PHE A 482 -14.81 -32.00 11.07
C PHE A 482 -13.52 -32.84 11.11
N ILE A 483 -12.35 -32.24 10.89
CA ILE A 483 -11.10 -32.99 10.84
C ILE A 483 -10.54 -33.17 12.26
N LYS A 484 -10.47 -34.41 12.73
CA LYS A 484 -9.69 -34.82 13.91
C LYS A 484 -8.28 -35.17 13.47
N ARG A 485 -7.26 -34.82 14.25
CA ARG A 485 -5.88 -35.23 13.95
C ARG A 485 -5.25 -35.85 15.19
N GLU A 486 -4.61 -37.00 15.00
CA GLU A 486 -3.93 -37.75 16.04
C GLU A 486 -2.52 -38.07 15.56
N PHE A 487 -1.53 -37.92 16.44
CA PHE A 487 -0.12 -38.22 16.18
C PHE A 487 0.35 -39.15 17.28
N ALA A 488 0.76 -40.36 16.91
CA ALA A 488 1.32 -41.32 17.84
C ALA A 488 2.79 -41.55 17.48
N LEU A 489 3.66 -41.38 18.45
CA LEU A 489 5.06 -41.76 18.39
C LEU A 489 5.20 -43.11 19.09
N LYS A 490 5.54 -44.17 18.36
CA LYS A 490 5.72 -45.52 18.90
C LYS A 490 7.13 -45.99 18.55
N GLY A 491 8.08 -45.84 19.48
CA GLY A 491 9.50 -46.01 19.18
C GLY A 491 9.95 -44.99 18.12
N GLU A 492 10.58 -45.46 17.05
CA GLU A 492 11.02 -44.62 15.92
C GLU A 492 9.93 -44.32 14.89
N ASN A 493 8.74 -44.91 14.99
CA ASN A 493 7.67 -44.67 14.03
C ASN A 493 6.76 -43.52 14.48
N LEU A 494 6.52 -42.58 13.57
CA LEU A 494 5.53 -41.53 13.68
C LEU A 494 4.28 -41.89 12.86
N ILE A 495 3.17 -42.12 13.55
CA ILE A 495 1.88 -42.44 12.95
C ILE A 495 0.99 -41.21 13.02
N VAL A 496 0.58 -40.70 11.86
CA VAL A 496 -0.32 -39.56 11.72
C VAL A 496 -1.67 -40.02 11.19
N LYS A 497 -2.73 -39.82 11.98
CA LYS A 497 -4.10 -40.16 11.64
C LYS A 497 -4.95 -38.90 11.48
N GLN A 498 -5.57 -38.74 10.32
CA GLN A 498 -6.52 -37.66 10.03
C GLN A 498 -7.90 -38.26 9.80
N THR A 499 -8.82 -38.01 10.72
CA THR A 499 -10.18 -38.59 10.69
C THR A 499 -11.18 -37.49 10.34
N HIS A 500 -11.86 -37.64 9.20
CA HIS A 500 -12.93 -36.75 8.78
C HIS A 500 -14.22 -37.55 8.48
N PRO A 501 -15.37 -36.92 8.19
CA PRO A 501 -16.65 -37.60 8.04
C PRO A 501 -16.70 -38.68 6.96
N LEU A 502 -15.96 -38.52 5.84
CA LEU A 502 -15.99 -39.48 4.73
C LEU A 502 -14.88 -40.55 4.82
N GLY A 503 -14.12 -40.60 5.93
CA GLY A 503 -13.08 -41.62 6.12
C GLY A 503 -11.86 -41.16 6.93
N THR A 504 -10.95 -42.12 7.15
CA THR A 504 -9.71 -41.91 7.91
C THR A 504 -8.52 -42.08 6.99
N LYS A 505 -7.61 -41.11 7.01
CA LYS A 505 -6.30 -41.21 6.36
C LYS A 505 -5.23 -41.48 7.41
N VAL A 506 -4.45 -42.53 7.23
CA VAL A 506 -3.30 -42.87 8.08
C VAL A 506 -2.03 -42.73 7.26
N VAL A 507 -1.01 -42.11 7.85
CA VAL A 507 0.33 -41.98 7.28
C VAL A 507 1.31 -42.39 8.35
N GLU A 508 2.20 -43.32 8.01
CA GLU A 508 3.27 -43.79 8.88
C GLU A 508 4.62 -43.43 8.23
N CYS A 509 5.55 -42.94 9.03
CA CYS A 509 6.92 -42.65 8.60
C CYS A 509 7.89 -42.84 9.78
N GLN A 510 9.16 -43.08 9.46
CA GLN A 510 10.21 -43.02 10.48
C GLN A 510 10.39 -41.59 10.98
N ARG A 511 10.74 -41.46 12.26
CA ARG A 511 10.93 -40.17 12.95
C ARG A 511 12.06 -39.37 12.34
N ASP A 512 13.14 -40.01 11.91
CA ASP A 512 14.30 -39.31 11.35
C ASP A 512 14.04 -38.80 9.91
N ASP A 513 13.11 -39.44 9.19
CA ASP A 513 12.63 -38.95 7.89
C ASP A 513 11.58 -37.82 8.02
N ALA A 514 11.09 -37.56 9.24
CA ALA A 514 9.98 -36.65 9.50
C ALA A 514 10.42 -35.18 9.45
N LYS A 515 10.22 -34.51 8.31
CA LYS A 515 10.50 -33.07 8.19
C LYS A 515 9.33 -32.22 8.69
N PHE A 516 9.48 -31.67 9.89
CA PHE A 516 8.52 -30.72 10.46
C PHE A 516 8.71 -29.31 9.92
N ASP A 517 7.61 -28.62 9.62
CA ASP A 517 7.56 -27.26 9.06
C ASP A 517 6.57 -26.42 9.86
N ILE A 518 7.04 -25.30 10.42
CA ILE A 518 6.20 -24.30 11.08
C ILE A 518 6.01 -23.13 10.12
N SER A 519 4.78 -22.93 9.66
CA SER A 519 4.43 -21.89 8.69
C SER A 519 3.32 -21.00 9.22
N TRP A 520 3.30 -19.72 8.86
CA TRP A 520 2.20 -18.84 9.23
C TRP A 520 0.89 -19.29 8.55
N SER A 521 -0.24 -19.08 9.24
CA SER A 521 -1.57 -19.40 8.73
C SER A 521 -2.47 -18.18 8.54
N ALA A 522 -2.22 -17.09 9.27
CA ALA A 522 -2.92 -15.82 9.08
C ALA A 522 -2.02 -14.63 9.45
N LYS A 523 -2.27 -13.49 8.80
CA LYS A 523 -1.60 -12.20 9.05
C LYS A 523 -2.65 -11.09 9.17
N THR A 524 -2.42 -10.14 10.06
CA THR A 524 -3.21 -8.91 10.18
C THR A 524 -2.22 -7.74 10.28
N ASN A 525 -2.32 -6.74 9.40
CA ASN A 525 -1.41 -5.59 9.35
C ASN A 525 0.08 -6.00 9.37
N ASP A 526 0.45 -6.98 8.54
CA ASP A 526 1.80 -7.60 8.48
C ASP A 526 2.31 -8.28 9.76
N LYS A 527 1.52 -8.32 10.84
CA LYS A 527 1.79 -9.14 12.02
C LYS A 527 1.22 -10.54 11.80
N THR A 528 2.07 -11.55 11.96
CA THR A 528 1.62 -12.95 11.96
C THR A 528 0.78 -13.21 13.20
N THR A 529 -0.45 -13.67 13.03
CA THR A 529 -1.41 -13.89 14.14
C THR A 529 -1.61 -15.36 14.46
N SER A 530 -1.25 -16.26 13.54
CA SER A 530 -1.33 -17.70 13.78
C SER A 530 -0.38 -18.51 12.91
N TRP A 531 -0.08 -19.72 13.36
CA TRP A 531 0.87 -20.66 12.78
C TRP A 531 0.28 -22.07 12.65
N ASN A 532 0.81 -22.83 11.70
CA ASN A 532 0.55 -24.24 11.46
C ASN A 532 1.84 -25.04 11.69
N LEU A 533 1.75 -26.14 12.43
CA LEU A 533 2.76 -27.20 12.44
C LEU A 533 2.35 -28.26 11.41
N SER A 534 3.23 -28.55 10.45
CA SER A 534 3.00 -29.54 9.41
C SER A 534 4.15 -30.52 9.31
N LEU A 535 3.86 -31.72 8.83
CA LEU A 535 4.82 -32.76 8.53
C LEU A 535 4.91 -32.93 7.01
N LYS A 536 6.12 -33.03 6.46
CA LYS A 536 6.32 -33.41 5.05
C LYS A 536 6.79 -34.86 4.99
N VAL A 537 5.98 -35.72 4.38
CA VAL A 537 6.30 -37.13 4.12
C VAL A 537 6.09 -37.40 2.64
N ASN A 538 7.06 -38.01 1.95
CA ASN A 538 6.97 -38.40 0.54
C ASN A 538 6.47 -37.26 -0.38
N GLY A 539 7.00 -36.05 -0.18
CA GLY A 539 6.62 -34.85 -0.95
C GLY A 539 5.23 -34.27 -0.62
N LYS A 540 4.43 -34.89 0.27
CA LYS A 540 3.11 -34.42 0.68
C LYS A 540 3.16 -33.72 2.05
N LYS A 541 2.58 -32.52 2.14
CA LYS A 541 2.46 -31.75 3.39
C LYS A 541 1.18 -32.14 4.13
N ILE A 542 1.33 -32.59 5.37
CA ILE A 542 0.26 -33.01 6.27
C ILE A 542 0.22 -32.03 7.44
N THR A 543 -0.86 -31.27 7.59
CA THR A 543 -0.97 -30.35 8.72
C THR A 543 -1.27 -31.13 9.99
N LEU A 544 -0.44 -30.93 11.02
CA LEU A 544 -0.58 -31.54 12.33
C LEU A 544 -1.43 -30.61 13.22
N VAL A 545 -0.90 -29.43 13.56
CA VAL A 545 -1.64 -28.41 14.30
C VAL A 545 -1.91 -27.25 13.36
N SER A 546 -3.17 -26.82 13.22
CA SER A 546 -3.51 -25.64 12.42
C SER A 546 -3.88 -24.44 13.28
N ASN A 547 -3.67 -23.22 12.80
CA ASN A 547 -4.17 -21.97 13.38
C ASN A 547 -3.86 -21.79 14.88
N CYS A 548 -2.68 -22.22 15.33
CA CYS A 548 -2.19 -21.98 16.68
C CYS A 548 -1.79 -20.50 16.81
N LYS A 549 -2.19 -19.81 17.89
CA LYS A 549 -1.78 -18.40 18.11
C LYS A 549 -0.43 -18.29 18.82
N ASP A 550 0.14 -19.42 19.20
CA ASP A 550 1.38 -19.52 19.94
C ASP A 550 2.39 -20.27 19.09
N LYS A 551 3.41 -19.54 18.62
CA LYS A 551 4.48 -20.13 17.82
C LYS A 551 5.37 -20.99 18.70
N GLU A 552 5.67 -20.53 19.92
CA GLU A 552 6.58 -21.19 20.86
C GLU A 552 6.04 -22.55 21.27
N LEU A 553 4.72 -22.66 21.47
CA LEU A 553 4.05 -23.95 21.66
C LEU A 553 4.38 -24.95 20.54
N LEU A 554 4.33 -24.51 19.28
CA LEU A 554 4.56 -25.39 18.13
C LEU A 554 6.03 -25.80 18.01
N VAL A 555 6.96 -24.90 18.35
CA VAL A 555 8.40 -25.20 18.37
C VAL A 555 8.69 -26.20 19.49
N ALA A 556 8.16 -25.97 20.70
CA ALA A 556 8.29 -26.89 21.83
C ALA A 556 7.64 -28.26 21.55
N LEU A 557 6.50 -28.29 20.87
CA LEU A 557 5.84 -29.54 20.45
C LEU A 557 6.64 -30.30 19.39
N LYS A 558 7.22 -29.59 18.41
CA LYS A 558 8.16 -30.16 17.41
C LYS A 558 9.36 -30.76 18.12
N HIS A 559 9.98 -30.02 19.03
CA HIS A 559 11.13 -30.48 19.81
C HIS A 559 10.82 -31.74 20.61
N LYS A 560 9.70 -31.75 21.36
CA LYS A 560 9.28 -32.93 22.12
C LYS A 560 9.00 -34.13 21.20
N LEU A 561 8.46 -33.93 20.00
CA LEU A 561 8.25 -35.02 19.03
C LEU A 561 9.55 -35.62 18.48
N LEU A 562 10.58 -34.81 18.28
CA LEU A 562 11.88 -35.28 17.77
C LEU A 562 12.70 -35.99 18.87
N ASN A 563 12.66 -35.45 20.09
CA ASN A 563 13.59 -35.84 21.17
C ASN A 563 12.99 -36.79 22.22
N HIS A 564 11.70 -37.12 22.16
CA HIS A 564 11.08 -38.02 23.14
C HIS A 564 11.68 -39.44 23.09
N GLY A 565 12.27 -39.88 24.19
CA GLY A 565 12.87 -41.22 24.32
C GLY A 565 14.31 -41.35 23.80
N LYS A 566 14.96 -40.25 23.37
CA LYS A 566 16.43 -40.20 23.21
C LYS A 566 17.06 -39.98 24.58
N ALA A 567 18.12 -40.73 24.93
CA ALA A 567 18.81 -40.59 26.21
C ALA A 567 19.50 -39.20 26.32
N PRO A 568 19.69 -38.65 27.54
CA PRO A 568 20.32 -37.34 27.73
C PRO A 568 21.76 -37.25 27.20
N ASP A 569 22.47 -38.38 27.11
CA ASP A 569 23.92 -38.43 26.86
C ASP A 569 24.32 -38.41 25.36
N ALA A 570 23.36 -38.31 24.45
CA ALA A 570 23.66 -38.18 23.00
C ALA A 570 23.88 -36.73 22.55
N LEU A 571 23.96 -35.78 23.49
CA LEU A 571 24.08 -34.34 23.22
C LEU A 571 25.53 -33.80 23.29
N GLU A 572 26.53 -34.63 23.58
CA GLU A 572 27.94 -34.19 23.71
C GLU A 572 28.92 -34.76 22.68
N GLU A 573 28.51 -35.67 21.78
CA GLU A 573 29.42 -36.14 20.74
C GLU A 573 28.81 -36.00 19.34
N THR A 574 29.08 -34.87 18.70
CA THR A 574 29.50 -34.83 17.30
C THR A 574 30.06 -33.44 17.01
N ASP A 575 31.40 -33.36 17.03
CA ASP A 575 32.24 -32.23 16.57
C ASP A 575 31.92 -31.75 15.13
#